data_AF-A0A0C2J3W1-F1
#
_entry.id   AF-A0A0C2J3W1-F1
#
_cell.length_a   1.000
_cell.length_b   1.000
_cell.length_c   1.000
_cell.angle_alpha   90.00
_cell.angle_beta   90.00
_cell.angle_gamma   90.00
#
_symmetry.space_group_name_H-M   'P 1'
#
loop_
_entity.id
_entity.type
_entity.pdbx_description
1 polymer ?
#
loop_
_entity_poly.entity_id
_entity_poly.type
_entity_poly.pdbx_seq_one_letter_code
_entity_poly.pdbx_strand_id
1 'polypeptide(L)'
;MIILLYLAFLTAQITAVYHHDPKTYDEDELHIVVLGDFGKSENKSKIKANVVKQIKERNKEKPYGKGILLGDNYYPDGLTRGDFSPIHKVFSDSFTATEFPIDFLSVLGNHGYHGDIETFIQYYNHDKRYYQPARYYLYSK
;
A
#
# COMPACT_ATOMS: atom_id res chain seq x y z
N MET A 1 35.51 -8.93 18.96
CA MET A 1 35.62 -7.92 17.88
C MET A 1 34.70 -8.24 16.70
N ILE A 2 34.68 -9.48 16.19
CA ILE A 2 33.81 -9.88 15.05
C ILE A 2 32.31 -9.78 15.36
N ILE A 3 31.86 -10.20 16.54
CA ILE A 3 30.45 -10.13 16.96
C ILE A 3 29.95 -8.68 17.05
N LEU A 4 30.80 -7.76 17.52
CA LEU A 4 30.47 -6.33 17.63
C LEU A 4 30.34 -5.66 16.25
N LEU A 5 31.18 -6.04 15.28
CA LEU A 5 31.08 -5.59 13.90
C LEU A 5 29.81 -6.13 13.21
N TYR A 6 29.43 -7.38 13.50
CA TYR A 6 28.20 -7.98 12.98
C TYR A 6 26.95 -7.32 13.56
N LEU A 7 26.94 -7.02 14.87
CA LEU A 7 25.85 -6.25 15.49
C LEU A 7 25.75 -4.85 14.91
N ALA A 8 26.87 -4.14 14.75
CA ALA A 8 26.89 -2.79 14.17
C ALA A 8 26.36 -2.78 12.73
N PHE A 9 26.71 -3.79 11.93
CA PHE A 9 26.18 -3.96 10.58
C PHE A 9 24.68 -4.27 10.57
N LEU A 10 24.21 -5.13 11.47
CA LEU A 10 22.79 -5.45 11.61
C LEU A 10 22.00 -4.21 12.06
N THR A 11 22.51 -3.43 13.01
CA THR A 11 21.88 -2.17 13.45
C THR A 11 21.87 -1.12 12.34
N ALA A 12 22.92 -1.04 11.52
CA ALA A 12 22.98 -0.13 10.38
C ALA A 12 22.01 -0.53 9.26
N GLN A 13 21.82 -1.83 9.03
CA GLN A 13 20.80 -2.35 8.11
C GLN A 13 19.39 -2.03 8.61
N ILE A 14 19.13 -2.23 9.91
CA ILE A 14 17.88 -1.86 10.57
C ILE A 14 17.64 -0.35 10.39
N THR A 15 18.56 0.52 10.80
CA THR A 15 18.38 1.98 10.67
C THR A 15 18.29 2.45 9.22
N ALA A 16 18.98 1.84 8.26
CA ALA A 16 18.86 2.16 6.84
C ALA A 16 17.48 1.77 6.26
N VAL A 17 16.83 0.72 6.79
CA VAL A 17 15.43 0.39 6.48
C VAL A 17 14.46 1.42 7.07
N TYR A 18 14.85 2.11 8.14
CA TYR A 18 14.02 3.12 8.83
C TYR A 18 14.33 4.59 8.46
N HIS A 19 15.42 4.87 7.74
CA HIS A 19 15.71 6.22 7.27
C HIS A 19 14.86 6.52 6.02
N HIS A 20 13.79 7.30 6.19
CA HIS A 20 13.03 7.81 5.06
C HIS A 20 12.57 9.26 5.26
N ASP A 21 12.44 9.92 4.11
CA ASP A 21 12.17 11.34 3.90
C ASP A 21 10.89 11.80 4.63
N PRO A 22 11.01 12.60 5.71
CA PRO A 22 9.85 13.10 6.41
C PRO A 22 9.17 14.14 5.52
N LYS A 23 8.05 13.77 4.89
CA LYS A 23 7.10 14.78 4.45
C LYS A 23 6.61 15.51 5.69
N THR A 24 7.00 16.77 5.83
CA THR A 24 6.49 17.67 6.86
C THR A 24 5.03 17.96 6.52
N TYR A 25 4.11 17.39 7.28
CA TYR A 25 2.70 17.79 7.25
C TYR A 25 2.59 19.04 8.13
N ASP A 26 2.22 20.17 7.53
CA ASP A 26 1.66 21.27 8.30
C ASP A 26 0.33 20.76 8.88
N GLU A 27 0.07 21.01 10.17
CA GLU A 27 -1.18 20.77 10.93
C GLU A 27 -1.22 19.59 11.93
N ASP A 28 -1.87 19.84 13.08
CA ASP A 28 -2.16 18.91 14.20
C ASP A 28 -3.11 17.75 13.82
N GLU A 29 -3.41 17.57 12.53
CA GLU A 29 -4.42 16.63 12.02
C GLU A 29 -3.83 15.62 11.03
N LEU A 30 -4.27 14.36 11.15
CA LEU A 30 -3.87 13.27 10.26
C LEU A 30 -5.00 12.91 9.31
N HIS A 31 -4.81 13.14 8.01
CA HIS A 31 -5.80 12.81 6.99
C HIS A 31 -5.49 11.44 6.37
N ILE A 32 -6.25 10.43 6.76
CA ILE A 32 -6.09 9.06 6.27
C ILE A 32 -7.31 8.66 5.45
N VAL A 33 -7.08 8.05 4.30
CA VAL A 33 -8.10 7.27 3.61
C VAL A 33 -7.97 5.79 3.98
N VAL A 34 -9.07 5.17 4.43
CA VAL A 34 -9.09 3.75 4.83
C VAL A 34 -10.07 3.00 3.94
N LEU A 35 -9.63 1.89 3.33
CA LEU A 35 -10.45 1.04 2.47
C LEU A 35 -10.23 -0.44 2.79
N GLY A 36 -11.31 -1.21 2.79
CA GLY A 36 -11.28 -2.67 2.67
C GLY A 36 -12.08 -3.11 1.44
N ASP A 37 -11.99 -4.39 1.09
CA ASP A 37 -12.91 -5.05 0.17
C ASP A 37 -13.03 -4.38 -1.22
N PHE A 38 -11.92 -3.81 -1.70
CA PHE A 38 -11.89 -3.01 -2.93
C PHE A 38 -11.35 -3.78 -4.14
N GLY A 39 -11.14 -5.10 -4.01
CA GLY A 39 -10.41 -5.97 -4.94
C GLY A 39 -10.94 -6.14 -6.36
N LYS A 40 -11.87 -5.29 -6.82
CA LYS A 40 -12.34 -5.23 -8.21
C LYS A 40 -11.82 -3.94 -8.85
N SER A 41 -11.47 -4.00 -10.13
CA SER A 41 -11.15 -2.79 -10.91
C SER A 41 -12.40 -1.97 -11.17
N GLU A 42 -12.25 -0.66 -11.40
CA GLU A 42 -13.39 0.25 -11.61
C GLU A 42 -14.25 -0.16 -12.83
N ASN A 43 -13.63 -0.65 -13.91
CA ASN A 43 -14.36 -1.15 -15.07
C ASN A 43 -15.15 -2.44 -14.80
N LYS A 44 -14.86 -3.17 -13.71
CA LYS A 44 -15.57 -4.39 -13.30
C LYS A 44 -16.56 -4.15 -12.17
N SER A 45 -16.58 -2.97 -11.55
CA SER A 45 -17.45 -2.67 -10.42
C SER A 45 -17.84 -1.20 -10.38
N LYS A 46 -19.11 -0.92 -10.71
CA LYS A 46 -19.69 0.43 -10.60
C LYS A 46 -19.64 0.97 -9.18
N ILE A 47 -19.77 0.10 -8.17
CA ILE A 47 -19.64 0.47 -6.76
C ILE A 47 -18.22 0.96 -6.47
N LYS A 48 -17.19 0.21 -6.91
CA LYS A 48 -15.78 0.63 -6.79
C LYS A 48 -15.54 1.98 -7.48
N ALA A 49 -16.02 2.15 -8.71
CA ALA A 49 -15.87 3.40 -9.45
C ALA A 49 -16.47 4.61 -8.71
N ASN A 50 -17.67 4.43 -8.12
CA ASN A 50 -18.29 5.47 -7.32
C ASN A 50 -17.50 5.80 -6.05
N VAL A 51 -17.03 4.79 -5.32
CA VAL A 51 -16.20 4.99 -4.11
C VAL A 51 -14.89 5.71 -4.44
N VAL A 52 -14.18 5.27 -5.47
CA VAL A 52 -12.94 5.91 -5.93
C VAL A 52 -13.19 7.36 -6.35
N LYS A 53 -14.29 7.63 -7.07
CA LYS A 53 -14.68 8.99 -7.44
C LYS A 53 -14.84 9.89 -6.21
N GLN A 54 -15.56 9.45 -5.17
CA GLN A 54 -15.75 10.23 -3.95
C GLN A 54 -14.44 10.47 -3.20
N ILE A 55 -13.55 9.48 -3.15
CA ILE A 55 -12.22 9.62 -2.55
C ILE A 55 -11.40 10.68 -3.31
N LYS A 56 -11.46 10.68 -4.65
CA LYS A 56 -10.79 11.69 -5.50
C LYS A 56 -11.35 13.09 -5.28
N GLU A 57 -12.66 13.24 -5.18
CA GLU A 57 -13.30 14.51 -4.87
C GLU A 57 -12.85 15.03 -3.50
N ARG A 58 -12.87 14.18 -2.47
CA ARG A 58 -12.42 14.55 -1.14
C ARG A 58 -10.94 14.92 -1.09
N ASN A 59 -10.08 14.19 -1.81
CA ASN A 59 -8.65 14.46 -1.88
C ASN A 59 -8.32 15.80 -2.56
N LYS A 60 -9.17 16.28 -3.48
CA LYS A 60 -9.01 17.62 -4.08
C LYS A 60 -9.33 18.74 -3.08
N GLU A 61 -10.26 18.52 -2.17
CA GLU A 61 -10.65 19.49 -1.15
C GLU A 61 -9.70 19.49 0.06
N LYS A 62 -9.39 18.29 0.57
CA LYS A 62 -8.55 18.07 1.74
C LYS A 62 -7.66 16.86 1.46
N PRO A 63 -6.43 17.09 0.93
CA PRO A 63 -5.54 16.00 0.52
C PRO A 63 -5.24 15.03 1.66
N TYR A 64 -5.25 13.74 1.32
CA TYR A 64 -4.82 12.71 2.25
C TYR A 64 -3.30 12.71 2.40
N GLY A 65 -2.82 12.47 3.62
CA GLY A 65 -1.41 12.25 3.88
C GLY A 65 -1.00 10.78 3.82
N LYS A 66 -1.96 9.85 3.98
CA LYS A 66 -1.71 8.40 3.98
C LYS A 66 -2.95 7.61 3.59
N GLY A 67 -2.75 6.40 3.08
CA GLY A 67 -3.79 5.40 2.86
C GLY A 67 -3.57 4.15 3.71
N ILE A 68 -4.66 3.48 4.09
CA ILE A 68 -4.64 2.16 4.73
C ILE A 68 -5.58 1.23 3.97
N LEU A 69 -5.07 0.09 3.51
CA LEU A 69 -5.79 -0.95 2.79
C LEU A 69 -5.94 -2.17 3.70
N LEU A 70 -7.17 -2.42 4.16
CA LEU A 70 -7.51 -3.37 5.22
C LEU A 70 -7.64 -4.83 4.74
N GLY A 71 -7.37 -5.12 3.48
CA GLY A 71 -7.45 -6.46 2.92
C GLY A 71 -8.44 -6.60 1.77
N ASP A 72 -8.51 -7.83 1.25
CA ASP A 72 -9.28 -8.17 0.04
C ASP A 72 -8.97 -7.26 -1.15
N ASN A 73 -7.67 -7.11 -1.36
CA ASN A 73 -7.06 -6.23 -2.37
C ASN A 73 -7.25 -6.76 -3.80
N TYR A 74 -7.65 -8.03 -3.97
CA TYR A 74 -8.00 -8.60 -5.27
C TYR A 74 -8.98 -9.78 -5.10
N TYR A 75 -10.03 -9.81 -5.92
CA TYR A 75 -11.04 -10.88 -5.96
C TYR A 75 -11.02 -11.64 -7.30
N PRO A 76 -11.54 -12.89 -7.34
CA PRO A 76 -11.97 -13.68 -6.18
C PRO A 76 -10.81 -14.38 -5.47
N ASP A 77 -9.80 -14.87 -6.19
CA ASP A 77 -8.87 -15.87 -5.64
C ASP A 77 -7.42 -15.38 -5.55
N GLY A 78 -7.22 -14.13 -5.11
CA GLY A 78 -5.89 -13.55 -4.95
C GLY A 78 -5.11 -13.46 -6.28
N LEU A 79 -3.79 -13.26 -6.19
CA LEU A 79 -2.95 -13.07 -7.37
C LEU A 79 -2.30 -14.38 -7.83
N THR A 80 -2.15 -14.53 -9.14
CA THR A 80 -1.27 -15.54 -9.73
C THR A 80 0.19 -15.12 -9.52
N ARG A 81 1.06 -16.08 -9.18
CA ARG A 81 2.48 -15.81 -8.94
C ARG A 81 3.13 -15.03 -10.10
N GLY A 82 3.69 -13.87 -9.78
CA GLY A 82 4.41 -13.01 -10.73
C GLY A 82 3.51 -12.22 -11.68
N ASP A 83 2.19 -12.34 -11.60
CA ASP A 83 1.27 -11.50 -12.37
C ASP A 83 0.83 -10.28 -11.55
N PHE A 84 1.45 -9.15 -11.84
CA PHE A 84 1.17 -7.87 -11.19
C PHE A 84 0.06 -7.06 -11.89
N SER A 85 -0.36 -7.48 -13.09
CA SER A 85 -1.38 -6.79 -13.88
C SER A 85 -2.72 -6.62 -13.14
N PRO A 86 -3.21 -7.59 -12.35
CA PRO A 86 -4.49 -7.46 -11.68
C PRO A 86 -4.47 -6.42 -10.56
N ILE A 87 -3.44 -6.44 -9.70
CA ILE A 87 -3.32 -5.45 -8.63
C ILE A 87 -3.05 -4.05 -9.18
N HIS A 88 -2.32 -3.93 -10.30
CA HIS A 88 -2.17 -2.65 -11.00
C HIS A 88 -3.51 -2.02 -11.41
N LYS A 89 -4.40 -2.82 -12.01
CA LYS A 89 -5.73 -2.37 -12.43
C LYS A 89 -6.66 -2.04 -11.27
N VAL A 90 -6.45 -2.63 -10.09
CA VAL A 90 -7.27 -2.39 -8.91
C VAL A 90 -6.77 -1.20 -8.09
N PHE A 91 -5.44 -1.04 -8.01
CA PHE A 91 -4.79 -0.04 -7.16
C PHE A 91 -4.25 1.14 -7.96
N SER A 92 -3.25 0.92 -8.82
CA SER A 92 -2.52 2.02 -9.48
C SER A 92 -3.38 2.81 -10.46
N ASP A 93 -4.29 2.14 -11.18
CA ASP A 93 -5.24 2.81 -12.07
C ASP A 93 -6.28 3.64 -11.27
N SER A 94 -6.71 3.15 -10.10
CA SER A 94 -7.69 3.84 -9.27
C SER A 94 -7.12 5.00 -8.46
N PHE A 95 -5.92 4.82 -7.93
CA PHE A 95 -5.21 5.80 -7.12
C PHE A 95 -3.92 6.16 -7.85
N THR A 96 -4.00 7.07 -8.82
CA THR A 96 -2.87 7.44 -9.68
C THR A 96 -1.78 8.19 -8.89
N ALA A 97 -0.52 8.11 -9.32
CA ALA A 97 0.60 8.76 -8.63
C ALA A 97 0.51 10.30 -8.64
N THR A 98 -0.17 10.86 -9.64
CA THR A 98 -0.41 12.30 -9.76
C THR A 98 -1.50 12.78 -8.79
N GLU A 99 -2.55 12.00 -8.57
CA GLU A 99 -3.63 12.36 -7.64
C GLU A 99 -3.29 11.99 -6.19
N PHE A 100 -2.57 10.88 -5.98
CA PHE A 100 -2.24 10.34 -4.66
C PHE A 100 -0.74 10.03 -4.55
N PRO A 101 0.12 11.07 -4.39
CA PRO A 101 1.55 10.91 -4.16
C PRO A 101 1.87 10.56 -2.69
N ILE A 102 1.19 9.55 -2.16
CA ILE A 102 1.24 9.11 -0.75
C ILE A 102 1.40 7.60 -0.64
N ASP A 103 1.87 7.14 0.52
CA ASP A 103 1.93 5.72 0.85
C ASP A 103 0.55 5.16 1.20
N PHE A 104 0.26 3.96 0.70
CA PHE A 104 -0.86 3.10 1.10
C PHE A 104 -0.32 1.88 1.84
N LEU A 105 -0.63 1.81 3.14
CA LEU A 105 -0.26 0.69 4.00
C LEU A 105 -1.24 -0.45 3.79
N SER A 106 -0.80 -1.53 3.15
CA SER A 106 -1.66 -2.65 2.81
C SER A 106 -1.44 -3.84 3.72
N VAL A 107 -2.53 -4.53 4.05
CA VAL A 107 -2.53 -5.89 4.60
C VAL A 107 -3.36 -6.82 3.71
N LEU A 108 -3.28 -8.13 3.95
CA LEU A 108 -4.04 -9.13 3.20
C LEU A 108 -5.33 -9.52 3.93
N GLY A 109 -6.44 -9.58 3.20
CA GLY A 109 -7.67 -10.25 3.62
C GLY A 109 -7.67 -11.71 3.20
N ASN A 110 -8.73 -12.45 3.54
CA ASN A 110 -8.82 -13.90 3.31
C ASN A 110 -8.68 -14.27 1.82
N HIS A 111 -9.24 -13.48 0.90
CA HIS A 111 -9.13 -13.76 -0.54
C HIS A 111 -7.69 -13.63 -1.05
N GLY A 112 -6.88 -12.77 -0.42
CA GLY A 112 -5.45 -12.67 -0.73
C GLY A 112 -4.66 -13.95 -0.42
N TYR A 113 -5.12 -14.74 0.55
CA TYR A 113 -4.50 -16.03 0.93
C TYR A 113 -4.88 -17.18 -0.01
N HIS A 114 -5.83 -17.01 -0.92
CA HIS A 114 -6.15 -18.01 -1.94
C HIS A 114 -5.10 -18.02 -3.08
N GLY A 115 -4.33 -16.94 -3.23
CA GLY A 115 -3.31 -16.77 -4.27
C GLY A 115 -1.89 -16.66 -3.71
N ASP A 116 -1.01 -16.10 -4.53
CA ASP A 116 0.41 -15.91 -4.20
C ASP A 116 0.63 -14.62 -3.42
N ILE A 117 0.88 -14.78 -2.11
CA ILE A 117 1.14 -13.69 -1.16
C ILE A 117 2.39 -12.89 -1.52
N GLU A 118 3.42 -13.57 -2.03
CA GLU A 118 4.68 -12.95 -2.37
C GLU A 118 4.51 -11.95 -3.52
N THR A 119 3.61 -12.23 -4.47
CA THR A 119 3.27 -11.31 -5.56
C THR A 119 2.66 -10.00 -5.04
N PHE A 120 1.84 -10.03 -3.98
CA PHE A 120 1.37 -8.79 -3.35
C PHE A 120 2.52 -8.01 -2.69
N ILE A 121 3.42 -8.70 -1.99
CA ILE A 121 4.57 -8.06 -1.32
C ILE A 121 5.52 -7.44 -2.36
N GLN A 122 5.82 -8.17 -3.43
CA GLN A 122 6.70 -7.72 -4.50
C GLN A 122 6.10 -6.61 -5.36
N TYR A 123 4.79 -6.38 -5.30
CA TYR A 123 4.15 -5.30 -6.05
C TYR A 123 4.71 -3.90 -5.69
N TYR A 124 5.27 -3.74 -4.50
CA TYR A 124 6.02 -2.53 -4.11
C TYR A 124 7.15 -2.17 -5.10
N ASN A 125 7.69 -3.13 -5.85
CA ASN A 125 8.70 -2.88 -6.88
C ASN A 125 8.13 -2.27 -8.17
N HIS A 126 6.82 -2.39 -8.38
CA HIS A 126 6.10 -1.77 -9.50
C HIS A 126 5.48 -0.43 -9.13
N ASP A 127 4.96 -0.30 -7.90
CA ASP A 127 4.42 0.93 -7.37
C ASP A 127 4.81 1.10 -5.91
N LYS A 128 5.77 1.99 -5.64
CA LYS A 128 6.32 2.24 -4.30
C LYS A 128 5.28 2.77 -3.30
N ARG A 129 4.11 3.19 -3.77
CA ARG A 129 3.01 3.64 -2.92
C ARG A 129 2.26 2.47 -2.30
N TYR A 130 2.29 1.29 -2.91
CA TYR A 130 1.67 0.09 -2.33
C TYR A 130 2.63 -0.56 -1.33
N TYR A 131 2.55 -0.15 -0.06
CA TYR A 131 3.47 -0.60 0.99
C TYR A 131 2.92 -1.83 1.70
N GLN A 132 3.50 -3.00 1.42
CA GLN A 132 3.24 -4.27 2.10
C GLN A 132 4.54 -5.08 2.21
N PRO A 133 5.45 -4.76 3.13
CA PRO A 133 6.76 -5.39 3.21
C PRO A 133 6.72 -6.84 3.71
N ALA A 134 5.63 -7.21 4.38
CA ALA A 134 5.40 -8.53 4.94
C ALA A 134 3.89 -8.75 5.17
N ARG A 135 3.50 -9.96 5.55
CA ARG A 135 2.11 -10.29 5.93
C ARG A 135 1.60 -9.48 7.12
N TYR A 136 2.50 -9.17 8.04
CA TYR A 136 2.30 -8.34 9.21
C TYR A 136 3.56 -7.47 9.37
N TYR A 137 3.38 -6.21 9.75
CA TYR A 137 4.48 -5.29 9.95
C TYR A 137 4.08 -4.20 10.93
N LEU A 138 5.09 -3.64 11.58
CA LEU A 138 4.96 -2.37 12.29
C LEU A 138 5.26 -1.24 11.33
N TYR A 139 4.46 -0.19 11.39
CA TYR A 139 4.70 1.02 10.63
C TYR A 139 4.96 2.17 11.58
N SER A 140 6.20 2.65 11.57
CA SER A 140 6.62 3.89 12.20
C SER A 140 7.35 4.69 11.14
N LYS A 141 6.61 5.50 10.38
CA LYS A 141 7.15 6.63 9.63
C LYS A 141 6.62 7.90 10.25
#